data_AF-A0A937PUM1-F1
#
_entry.id   AF-A0A937PUM1-F1
#
_cell.length_a   1.000
_cell.length_b   1.000
_cell.length_c   1.000
_cell.angle_alpha   90.00
_cell.angle_beta   90.00
_cell.angle_gamma   90.00
#
_symmetry.space_group_name_H-M   'P 1'
#
loop_
_entity.id
_entity.type
_entity.pdbx_description
1 polymer ?
#
loop_
_entity_poly.entity_id
_entity_poly.type
_entity_poly.pdbx_seq_one_letter_code
_entity_poly.pdbx_strand_id
1 'polypeptide(L)'
;MRAIHKAASWEVSLHDMHDDDPFDPYGLVRMRLDDKPAFDEHFRACEPRLSDYTFANTFIWRESIHLRWARVHGCLCVFANGDEGLTLLFPPLGEGDPAAAAREALAICRQYHADHHLTLEPRIEYVSDALRDRLGPGFQAAPMSGDYVYATHRMIDLAGGDLASKRHARNKFARLYQPRTEPLGPHHVEACAALMHVWRRQ
;
A
#
# COMPACT_ATOMS: atom_id res chain seq x y z
N MET A 1 52.13 3.54 -10.35
CA MET A 1 51.27 3.77 -11.53
C MET A 1 50.08 4.61 -11.09
N ARG A 2 49.99 5.88 -11.53
CA ARG A 2 48.97 6.84 -11.08
C ARG A 2 47.62 6.52 -11.73
N ALA A 3 46.54 6.50 -10.95
CA ALA A 3 45.19 6.53 -11.51
C ALA A 3 44.90 7.95 -12.02
N ILE A 4 44.59 8.03 -13.32
CA ILE A 4 44.22 9.23 -14.06
C ILE A 4 42.71 9.41 -13.85
N HIS A 5 42.32 10.60 -13.37
CA HIS A 5 40.96 11.11 -13.15
C HIS A 5 39.75 10.16 -13.28
N LYS A 6 38.99 10.03 -12.19
CA LYS A 6 37.61 9.54 -12.22
C LYS A 6 36.72 10.67 -12.75
N ALA A 7 36.22 10.55 -13.98
CA ALA A 7 35.21 11.47 -14.49
C ALA A 7 33.91 11.26 -13.70
N ALA A 8 33.35 12.35 -13.15
CA ALA A 8 32.03 12.31 -12.53
C ALA A 8 30.96 12.36 -13.63
N SER A 9 30.11 11.35 -13.66
CA SER A 9 28.89 11.34 -14.45
C SER A 9 27.77 11.96 -13.62
N TRP A 10 27.04 12.91 -14.20
CA TRP A 10 25.92 13.57 -13.56
C TRP A 10 24.64 13.19 -14.30
N GLU A 11 23.62 12.77 -13.58
CA GLU A 11 22.26 12.75 -14.08
C GLU A 11 21.68 14.15 -13.87
N VAL A 12 21.23 14.78 -14.96
CA VAL A 12 20.61 16.11 -14.92
C VAL A 12 19.14 15.92 -15.20
N SER A 13 18.31 16.11 -14.18
CA SER A 13 16.86 16.21 -14.32
C SER A 13 16.50 17.69 -14.38
N LEU A 14 15.61 18.07 -15.30
CA LEU A 14 14.97 19.39 -15.26
C LEU A 14 14.24 19.52 -13.93
N HIS A 15 14.66 20.48 -13.11
CA HIS A 15 13.87 20.94 -11.97
C HIS A 15 12.85 21.94 -12.54
N ASP A 16 11.79 21.42 -13.15
CA ASP A 16 10.67 22.29 -13.52
C ASP A 16 9.92 22.66 -12.24
N MET A 17 10.21 23.87 -11.78
CA MET A 17 9.51 24.57 -10.72
C MET A 17 8.20 25.17 -11.25
N HIS A 18 7.32 24.31 -11.79
CA HIS A 18 5.89 24.50 -11.98
C HIS A 18 5.25 23.11 -12.13
N ASP A 19 5.03 22.45 -10.99
CA ASP A 19 4.50 21.09 -10.89
C ASP A 19 2.97 21.17 -11.03
N ASP A 20 2.46 21.18 -12.27
CA ASP A 20 1.07 20.78 -12.50
C ASP A 20 1.04 19.25 -12.29
N ASP A 21 0.57 18.79 -11.12
CA ASP A 21 0.49 17.35 -10.85
C ASP A 21 -0.43 16.75 -11.93
N PRO A 22 -0.02 15.71 -12.68
CA PRO A 22 -0.82 15.18 -13.79
C PRO A 22 -2.20 14.67 -13.37
N PHE A 23 -2.43 14.54 -12.06
CA PHE A 23 -3.71 14.16 -11.51
C PHE A 23 -4.60 15.34 -11.05
N ASP A 24 -4.11 16.58 -11.08
CA ASP A 24 -4.85 17.78 -10.69
C ASP A 24 -6.15 18.00 -11.51
N PRO A 25 -6.18 17.79 -12.85
CA PRO A 25 -7.42 17.91 -13.63
C PRO A 25 -8.54 16.95 -13.18
N TYR A 26 -8.18 15.88 -12.48
CA TYR A 26 -9.09 14.86 -11.97
C TYR A 26 -9.41 15.04 -10.48
N GLY A 27 -8.89 16.11 -9.84
CA GLY A 27 -9.13 16.42 -8.44
C GLY A 27 -8.49 15.42 -7.46
N LEU A 28 -7.45 14.70 -7.87
CA LEU A 28 -6.82 13.67 -7.04
C LEU A 28 -5.55 14.22 -6.37
N VAL A 29 -5.47 14.03 -5.05
CA VAL A 29 -4.45 14.66 -4.22
C VAL A 29 -3.31 13.68 -3.92
N ARG A 30 -2.08 14.19 -3.92
CA ARG A 30 -0.92 13.44 -3.45
C ARG A 30 -0.97 13.23 -1.93
N MET A 31 -0.78 11.99 -1.50
CA MET A 31 -0.77 11.61 -0.09
C MET A 31 0.45 12.17 0.67
N ARG A 32 0.22 12.76 1.84
CA ARG A 32 1.22 13.32 2.76
C ARG A 32 1.10 12.67 4.14
N LEU A 33 2.14 12.77 4.96
CA LEU A 33 2.09 12.26 6.35
C LEU A 33 0.95 12.89 7.17
N ASP A 34 0.66 14.16 6.92
CA ASP A 34 -0.41 14.92 7.61
C ASP A 34 -1.82 14.40 7.28
N ASP A 35 -1.98 13.59 6.22
CA ASP A 35 -3.26 12.97 5.87
C ASP A 35 -3.60 11.77 6.76
N LYS A 36 -2.63 11.27 7.54
CA LYS A 36 -2.80 10.08 8.39
C LYS A 36 -4.07 10.07 9.23
N PRO A 37 -4.48 11.16 9.92
CA PRO A 37 -5.70 11.16 10.71
C PRO A 37 -6.96 10.89 9.88
N ALA A 38 -7.03 11.42 8.65
CA ALA A 38 -8.15 11.19 7.74
C ALA A 38 -8.24 9.71 7.33
N PHE A 39 -7.11 9.07 7.04
CA PHE A 39 -7.06 7.65 6.68
C PHE A 39 -7.37 6.73 7.86
N ASP A 40 -6.77 7.02 9.04
CA ASP A 40 -6.94 6.24 10.26
C ASP A 40 -8.43 6.12 10.67
N GLU A 41 -9.19 7.21 10.51
CA GLU A 41 -10.63 7.22 10.79
C GLU A 41 -11.37 6.15 9.97
N HIS A 42 -11.12 6.10 8.66
CA HIS A 42 -11.82 5.22 7.72
C HIS A 42 -11.33 3.77 7.84
N PHE A 43 -10.03 3.57 8.02
CA PHE A 43 -9.46 2.22 8.17
C PHE A 43 -9.87 1.52 9.46
N ARG A 44 -10.09 2.26 10.56
CA ARG A 44 -10.53 1.65 11.83
C ARG A 44 -11.90 0.99 11.75
N ALA A 45 -12.78 1.49 10.89
CA ALA A 45 -14.12 0.96 10.66
C ALA A 45 -14.16 -0.26 9.72
N CYS A 46 -13.03 -0.62 9.11
CA CYS A 46 -12.97 -1.73 8.16
C CYS A 46 -12.82 -3.09 8.87
N GLU A 47 -13.76 -3.99 8.58
CA GLU A 47 -13.70 -5.40 8.96
C GLU A 47 -13.97 -6.29 7.74
N PRO A 48 -13.12 -7.30 7.44
CA PRO A 48 -11.84 -7.59 8.08
C PRO A 48 -10.77 -6.52 7.76
N ARG A 49 -9.77 -6.40 8.64
CA ARG A 49 -8.60 -5.54 8.40
C ARG A 49 -7.63 -6.25 7.47
N LEU A 50 -7.67 -5.90 6.19
CA LEU A 50 -6.66 -6.30 5.23
C LEU A 50 -5.37 -5.48 5.44
N SER A 51 -4.24 -6.04 5.06
CA SER A 51 -2.91 -5.43 5.18
C SER A 51 -2.82 -4.11 4.41
N ASP A 52 -3.52 -4.04 3.27
CA ASP A 52 -3.64 -2.83 2.45
C ASP A 52 -4.47 -1.72 3.10
N TYR A 53 -5.32 -2.04 4.09
CA TYR A 53 -6.17 -1.09 4.79
C TYR A 53 -5.44 -0.43 5.96
N THR A 54 -4.23 0.05 5.69
CA THR A 54 -3.40 0.76 6.66
C THR A 54 -2.71 1.95 6.02
N PHE A 55 -2.63 3.05 6.78
CA PHE A 55 -1.92 4.24 6.29
C PHE A 55 -0.44 3.95 6.05
N ALA A 56 0.19 3.09 6.85
CA ALA A 56 1.59 2.74 6.66
C ALA A 56 1.83 2.06 5.31
N ASN A 57 0.96 1.12 4.92
CA ASN A 57 1.06 0.42 3.63
C ASN A 57 0.78 1.39 2.47
N THR A 58 -0.32 2.15 2.51
CA THR A 58 -0.59 3.12 1.44
C THR A 58 0.53 4.16 1.34
N PHE A 59 1.06 4.64 2.45
CA PHE A 59 2.10 5.67 2.44
C PHE A 59 3.44 5.17 1.92
N ILE A 60 3.87 3.94 2.24
CA ILE A 60 5.17 3.41 1.79
C ILE A 60 5.17 3.09 0.29
N TRP A 61 4.04 2.64 -0.26
CA TRP A 61 3.90 2.32 -1.69
C TRP A 61 3.49 3.51 -2.56
N ARG A 62 3.17 4.67 -1.96
CA ARG A 62 2.59 5.82 -2.69
C ARG A 62 3.40 6.30 -3.88
N GLU A 63 4.73 6.23 -3.81
CA GLU A 63 5.59 6.72 -4.90
C GLU A 63 5.74 5.66 -6.00
N SER A 64 5.83 4.38 -5.65
CA SER A 64 6.09 3.29 -6.61
C SER A 64 4.89 2.93 -7.47
N ILE A 65 3.67 3.11 -6.95
CA ILE A 65 2.42 2.88 -7.69
C ILE A 65 1.59 4.17 -7.79
N HIS A 66 2.26 5.30 -7.65
CA HIS A 66 1.73 6.65 -7.83
C HIS A 66 0.36 6.87 -7.16
N LEU A 67 0.23 6.47 -5.89
CA LEU A 67 -1.03 6.57 -5.19
C LEU A 67 -1.50 8.03 -5.10
N ARG A 68 -2.80 8.21 -5.33
CA ARG A 68 -3.54 9.46 -5.12
C ARG A 68 -4.79 9.18 -4.32
N TRP A 69 -5.39 10.21 -3.74
CA TRP A 69 -6.63 10.05 -3.00
C TRP A 69 -7.57 11.23 -3.16
N ALA A 70 -8.86 10.99 -2.93
CA ALA A 70 -9.90 12.01 -2.91
C ALA A 70 -11.03 11.62 -1.94
N ARG A 71 -11.84 12.60 -1.55
CA ARG A 71 -13.11 12.37 -0.85
C ARG A 71 -14.25 12.43 -1.86
N VAL A 72 -14.96 11.32 -2.02
CA VAL A 72 -16.04 11.19 -3.01
C VAL A 72 -17.27 10.65 -2.29
N HIS A 73 -18.40 11.35 -2.36
CA HIS A 73 -19.63 10.98 -1.67
C HIS A 73 -19.47 10.65 -0.17
N GLY A 74 -18.57 11.37 0.53
CA GLY A 74 -18.28 11.13 1.95
C GLY A 74 -17.41 9.91 2.24
N CYS A 75 -16.91 9.23 1.20
CA CYS A 75 -15.97 8.12 1.31
C CYS A 75 -14.54 8.55 1.00
N LEU A 76 -13.57 7.83 1.59
CA LEU A 76 -12.17 7.85 1.19
C LEU A 76 -11.99 6.95 -0.05
N CYS A 77 -11.52 7.54 -1.14
CA CYS A 77 -11.17 6.82 -2.37
C CYS A 77 -9.65 6.92 -2.58
N VAL A 78 -8.99 5.78 -2.74
CA VAL A 78 -7.55 5.71 -3.02
C VAL A 78 -7.34 5.10 -4.39
N PHE A 79 -6.56 5.79 -5.20
CA PHE A 79 -6.30 5.47 -6.59
C PHE A 79 -4.85 5.03 -6.72
N ALA A 80 -4.61 3.99 -7.50
CA ALA A 80 -3.28 3.54 -7.89
C ALA A 80 -3.10 3.74 -9.39
N ASN A 81 -1.94 4.25 -9.80
CA ASN A 81 -1.60 4.37 -11.20
C ASN A 81 -0.37 3.52 -11.47
N GLY A 82 -0.62 2.25 -11.79
CA GLY A 82 0.40 1.29 -12.20
C GLY A 82 0.51 1.20 -13.73
N ASP A 83 1.12 0.12 -14.22
CA ASP A 83 1.38 -0.10 -15.65
C ASP A 83 0.10 -0.15 -16.52
N GLU A 84 -1.02 -0.51 -15.90
CA GLU A 84 -2.34 -0.64 -16.56
C GLU A 84 -3.19 0.64 -16.47
N GLY A 85 -2.63 1.72 -15.93
CA GLY A 85 -3.32 2.99 -15.71
C GLY A 85 -3.99 3.12 -14.34
N LEU A 86 -4.86 4.12 -14.23
CA LEU A 86 -5.52 4.49 -12.97
C LEU A 86 -6.62 3.49 -12.58
N THR A 87 -6.52 2.93 -11.38
CA THR A 87 -7.51 2.03 -10.77
C THR A 87 -7.85 2.49 -9.36
N LEU A 88 -8.90 1.93 -8.77
CA LEU A 88 -9.17 2.10 -7.34
C LEU A 88 -8.41 1.00 -6.59
N LEU A 89 -7.51 1.39 -5.69
CA LEU A 89 -6.70 0.44 -4.92
C LEU A 89 -7.59 -0.43 -4.02
N PHE A 90 -8.64 0.14 -3.44
CA PHE A 90 -9.61 -0.61 -2.66
C PHE A 90 -10.99 0.05 -2.73
N PRO A 91 -12.08 -0.63 -2.33
CA PRO A 91 -13.41 -0.05 -2.33
C PRO A 91 -13.45 1.27 -1.56
N PRO A 92 -14.34 2.22 -1.90
CA PRO A 92 -14.51 3.43 -1.11
C PRO A 92 -14.81 3.09 0.35
N LEU A 93 -14.04 3.70 1.26
CA LEU A 93 -14.12 3.43 2.69
C LEU A 93 -14.82 4.58 3.42
N GLY A 94 -15.41 4.31 4.58
CA GLY A 94 -16.12 5.30 5.41
C GLY A 94 -17.64 5.14 5.46
N GLU A 95 -18.31 6.12 6.08
CA GLU A 95 -19.75 6.12 6.36
C GLU A 95 -20.60 6.79 5.26
N GLY A 96 -19.98 7.24 4.17
CA GLY A 96 -20.67 7.81 3.01
C GLY A 96 -21.46 6.79 2.19
N ASP A 97 -21.73 7.10 0.93
CA ASP A 97 -22.35 6.17 -0.02
C ASP A 97 -21.26 5.45 -0.84
N PRO A 98 -20.84 4.23 -0.46
CA PRO A 98 -19.78 3.51 -1.15
C PRO A 98 -20.15 3.11 -2.57
N ALA A 99 -21.43 2.89 -2.86
CA ALA A 99 -21.88 2.51 -4.20
C ALA A 99 -21.81 3.70 -5.16
N ALA A 100 -22.26 4.88 -4.72
CA ALA A 100 -22.12 6.12 -5.48
C ALA A 100 -20.64 6.51 -5.63
N ALA A 101 -19.88 6.48 -4.54
CA ALA A 101 -18.44 6.76 -4.54
C ALA A 101 -17.66 5.87 -5.51
N ALA A 102 -17.98 4.57 -5.56
CA ALA A 102 -17.31 3.64 -6.45
C ALA A 102 -17.59 3.95 -7.92
N ARG A 103 -18.84 4.30 -8.25
CA ARG A 103 -19.23 4.66 -9.63
C ARG A 103 -18.56 5.96 -10.09
N GLU A 104 -18.54 6.99 -9.23
CA GLU A 104 -17.87 8.25 -9.54
C GLU A 104 -16.35 8.07 -9.63
N ALA A 105 -15.74 7.36 -8.69
CA ALA A 105 -14.31 7.08 -8.73
C ALA A 105 -13.90 6.28 -9.98
N LEU A 106 -14.69 5.28 -10.39
CA LEU A 106 -14.43 4.58 -11.66
C LEU A 106 -14.66 5.46 -12.89
N ALA A 107 -15.60 6.42 -12.84
CA ALA A 107 -15.77 7.40 -13.90
C ALA A 107 -14.54 8.32 -14.03
N ILE A 108 -13.95 8.75 -12.90
CA ILE A 108 -12.68 9.47 -12.88
C ILE A 108 -11.58 8.64 -13.54
N CYS A 109 -11.44 7.36 -13.18
CA CYS A 109 -10.46 6.48 -13.82
C CYS A 109 -10.68 6.33 -15.33
N ARG A 110 -11.93 6.18 -15.78
CA ARG A 110 -12.25 6.09 -17.22
C ARG A 110 -11.92 7.38 -17.96
N GLN A 111 -12.17 8.53 -17.35
CA GLN A 111 -11.80 9.82 -17.94
C GLN A 111 -10.27 9.91 -18.10
N TYR A 112 -9.52 9.57 -17.05
CA TYR A 112 -8.06 9.47 -17.13
C TYR A 112 -7.61 8.49 -18.22
N HIS A 113 -8.20 7.30 -18.30
CA HIS A 113 -7.86 6.34 -19.35
C HIS A 113 -8.12 6.88 -20.75
N ALA A 114 -9.25 7.55 -20.97
CA ALA A 114 -9.60 8.14 -22.26
C ALA A 114 -8.60 9.23 -22.69
N ASP A 115 -8.26 10.13 -21.77
CA ASP A 115 -7.33 11.24 -22.00
C ASP A 115 -5.89 10.75 -22.29
N HIS A 116 -5.55 9.56 -21.77
CA HIS A 116 -4.25 8.91 -21.96
C HIS A 116 -4.26 7.75 -22.97
N HIS A 117 -5.35 7.57 -23.74
CA HIS A 117 -5.51 6.52 -24.76
C HIS A 117 -5.33 5.07 -24.23
N LEU A 118 -5.67 4.83 -22.98
CA LEU A 118 -5.68 3.51 -22.36
C LEU A 118 -7.00 2.80 -22.65
N THR A 119 -6.92 1.51 -22.95
CA THR A 119 -8.08 0.71 -23.40
C THR A 119 -8.59 -0.28 -22.35
N LEU A 120 -7.86 -0.46 -21.25
CA LEU A 120 -8.26 -1.34 -20.16
C LEU A 120 -9.35 -0.67 -19.33
N GLU A 121 -10.39 -1.42 -18.95
CA GLU A 121 -11.40 -0.91 -18.02
C GLU A 121 -10.79 -0.79 -16.61
N PRO A 122 -11.06 0.31 -15.89
CA PRO A 122 -10.62 0.45 -14.52
C PRO A 122 -11.37 -0.52 -13.62
N ARG A 123 -10.68 -0.97 -12.58
CA ARG A 123 -11.19 -1.92 -11.58
C ARG A 123 -11.03 -1.38 -10.18
N ILE A 124 -11.64 -2.08 -9.24
CA ILE A 124 -11.45 -1.92 -7.80
C ILE A 124 -10.69 -3.16 -7.32
N GLU A 125 -9.53 -2.96 -6.71
CA GLU A 125 -8.66 -4.03 -6.21
C GLU A 125 -8.91 -4.31 -4.72
N TYR A 126 -8.27 -5.37 -4.19
CA TYR A 126 -8.24 -5.70 -2.76
C TYR A 126 -9.60 -5.70 -2.02
N VAL A 127 -10.69 -6.02 -2.72
CA VAL A 127 -12.06 -5.98 -2.19
C VAL A 127 -12.30 -7.16 -1.23
N SER A 128 -12.60 -6.88 0.04
CA SER A 128 -13.07 -7.90 0.99
C SER A 128 -14.55 -8.24 0.74
N ASP A 129 -15.00 -9.44 1.15
CA ASP A 129 -16.41 -9.85 1.01
C ASP A 129 -17.38 -8.82 1.65
N ALA A 130 -17.06 -8.36 2.86
CA ALA A 130 -17.87 -7.38 3.59
C ALA A 130 -18.00 -6.04 2.85
N LEU A 131 -16.94 -5.58 2.18
CA LEU A 131 -16.98 -4.33 1.42
C LEU A 131 -17.57 -4.51 0.02
N ARG A 132 -17.42 -5.69 -0.60
CA ARG A 132 -18.06 -6.02 -1.87
C ARG A 132 -19.57 -5.86 -1.77
N ASP A 133 -20.16 -6.37 -0.69
CA ASP A 133 -21.62 -6.35 -0.50
C ASP A 133 -22.16 -4.91 -0.36
N ARG A 134 -21.31 -3.95 0.04
CA ARG A 134 -21.65 -2.53 0.14
C ARG A 134 -21.64 -1.78 -1.21
N LEU A 135 -21.01 -2.33 -2.25
CA LEU A 135 -20.96 -1.69 -3.58
C LEU A 135 -22.30 -1.78 -4.32
N GLY A 136 -23.20 -2.65 -3.87
CA GLY A 136 -24.50 -2.87 -4.49
C GLY A 136 -24.42 -3.57 -5.85
N PRO A 137 -25.52 -3.60 -6.62
CA PRO A 137 -25.58 -4.32 -7.89
C PRO A 137 -24.79 -3.62 -9.00
N GLY A 138 -24.34 -4.43 -9.98
CA GLY A 138 -23.66 -3.97 -11.19
C GLY A 138 -22.14 -4.17 -11.19
N PHE A 139 -21.58 -4.76 -10.13
CA PHE A 139 -20.17 -5.14 -10.06
C PHE A 139 -20.01 -6.65 -10.22
N GLN A 140 -18.96 -7.07 -10.93
CA GLN A 140 -18.53 -8.46 -11.03
C GLN A 140 -17.21 -8.61 -10.30
N ALA A 141 -17.10 -9.63 -9.45
CA ALA A 141 -15.89 -9.91 -8.68
C ALA A 141 -15.19 -11.15 -9.23
N ALA A 142 -13.87 -11.07 -9.35
CA ALA A 142 -12.98 -12.21 -9.61
C ALA A 142 -12.08 -12.44 -8.39
N PRO A 143 -11.69 -13.69 -8.08
CA PRO A 143 -10.77 -13.97 -6.99
C PRO A 143 -9.40 -13.27 -7.18
N MET A 144 -8.87 -12.70 -6.09
CA MET A 144 -7.51 -12.14 -5.99
C MET A 144 -6.79 -12.80 -4.80
N SER A 145 -5.45 -12.80 -4.79
CA SER A 145 -4.69 -13.28 -3.64
C SER A 145 -5.03 -12.47 -2.39
N GLY A 146 -5.37 -13.15 -1.30
CA GLY A 146 -5.71 -12.53 -0.02
C GLY A 146 -4.60 -12.62 1.03
N ASP A 147 -4.84 -11.97 2.16
CA ASP A 147 -3.94 -11.98 3.31
C ASP A 147 -3.94 -13.28 4.09
N TYR A 148 -2.79 -13.60 4.68
CA TYR A 148 -2.68 -14.63 5.71
C TYR A 148 -3.03 -14.05 7.08
N VAL A 149 -4.20 -14.41 7.61
CA VAL A 149 -4.65 -13.98 8.94
C VAL A 149 -4.40 -15.08 9.97
N TYR A 150 -3.66 -14.76 11.02
CA TYR A 150 -3.33 -15.68 12.11
C TYR A 150 -3.88 -15.19 13.45
N ALA A 151 -4.36 -16.12 14.27
CA ALA A 151 -4.67 -15.81 15.65
C ALA A 151 -3.40 -15.46 16.43
N THR A 152 -3.35 -14.28 17.04
CA THR A 152 -2.15 -13.75 17.72
C THR A 152 -1.60 -14.72 18.77
N HIS A 153 -2.47 -15.33 19.59
CA HIS A 153 -2.04 -16.30 20.61
C HIS A 153 -1.32 -17.52 20.00
N ARG A 154 -1.75 -17.99 18.82
CA ARG A 154 -1.05 -19.09 18.12
C ARG A 154 0.35 -18.70 17.68
N MET A 155 0.58 -17.44 17.32
CA MET A 155 1.91 -16.95 16.93
C MET A 155 2.85 -16.73 18.13
N ILE A 156 2.29 -16.48 19.32
CA ILE A 156 3.05 -16.31 20.57
C ILE A 156 3.38 -17.68 21.18
N ASP A 157 2.34 -18.48 21.46
CA ASP A 157 2.48 -19.74 22.19
C ASP A 157 3.09 -20.83 21.32
N LEU A 158 2.85 -20.73 20.01
CA LEU A 158 3.16 -21.75 19.01
C LEU A 158 2.61 -23.11 19.45
N ALA A 159 1.41 -23.19 20.02
CA ALA A 159 0.82 -24.42 20.55
C ALA A 159 0.34 -25.39 19.45
N GLY A 160 0.21 -26.68 19.77
CA GLY A 160 -0.30 -27.70 18.83
C GLY A 160 0.79 -28.49 18.08
N GLY A 161 0.42 -29.64 17.51
CA GLY A 161 1.35 -30.50 16.77
C GLY A 161 1.84 -29.86 15.45
N ASP A 162 0.97 -29.10 14.79
CA ASP A 162 1.22 -28.42 13.52
C ASP A 162 2.30 -27.33 13.59
N LEU A 163 2.48 -26.71 14.76
CA LEU A 163 3.52 -25.70 14.99
C LEU A 163 4.81 -26.24 15.64
N ALA A 164 4.97 -27.57 15.74
CA ALA A 164 6.15 -28.19 16.35
C ALA A 164 7.46 -27.76 15.68
N SER A 165 7.49 -27.69 14.34
CA SER A 165 8.66 -27.24 13.58
C SER A 165 9.07 -25.80 13.91
N LYS A 166 8.09 -24.90 14.12
CA LYS A 166 8.32 -23.50 14.50
C LYS A 166 8.86 -23.39 15.93
N ARG A 167 8.32 -24.18 16.87
CA ARG A 167 8.88 -24.28 18.23
C ARG A 167 10.32 -24.79 18.22
N HIS A 168 10.62 -25.81 17.41
CA HIS A 168 11.98 -26.32 17.27
C HIS A 168 12.95 -25.26 16.71
N ALA A 169 12.53 -24.51 15.68
CA ALA A 169 13.34 -23.41 15.13
C ALA A 169 13.63 -22.32 16.17
N ARG A 170 12.59 -21.87 16.91
CA ARG A 170 12.74 -20.91 18.01
C ARG A 170 13.71 -21.41 19.09
N ASN A 171 13.53 -22.64 19.57
CA ASN A 171 14.35 -23.20 20.63
C ASN A 171 15.81 -23.39 20.16
N LYS A 172 16.02 -23.80 18.91
CA LYS A 172 17.37 -23.88 18.31
C LYS A 172 18.04 -22.51 18.27
N PHE A 173 17.32 -21.47 17.83
CA PHE A 173 17.82 -20.10 17.79
C PHE A 173 18.18 -19.59 19.19
N ALA A 174 17.30 -19.76 20.17
CA ALA A 174 17.53 -19.34 21.56
C ALA A 174 18.70 -20.07 22.24
N ARG A 175 19.05 -21.29 21.79
CA ARG A 175 20.22 -22.02 22.28
C ARG A 175 21.53 -21.53 21.65
N LEU A 176 21.49 -21.11 20.39
CA LEU A 176 22.68 -20.74 19.62
C LEU A 176 23.07 -19.27 19.81
N TYR A 177 22.15 -18.42 20.22
CA TYR A 177 22.34 -16.97 20.28
C TYR A 177 21.80 -16.40 21.59
N GLN A 178 22.20 -15.17 21.92
CA GLN A 178 21.66 -14.37 23.02
C GLN A 178 20.79 -13.24 22.44
N PRO A 179 19.56 -13.53 21.98
CA PRO A 179 18.75 -12.52 21.31
C PRO A 179 18.17 -11.51 22.30
N ARG A 180 17.95 -10.29 21.81
CA ARG A 180 17.18 -9.24 22.48
C ARG A 180 16.07 -8.74 21.57
N THR A 181 14.98 -8.30 22.17
CA THR A 181 13.87 -7.66 21.47
C THR A 181 13.69 -6.26 22.05
N GLU A 182 13.66 -5.25 21.20
CA GLU A 182 13.52 -3.85 21.58
C GLU A 182 12.56 -3.13 20.62
N PRO A 183 11.77 -2.15 21.09
CA PRO A 183 10.99 -1.30 20.20
C PRO A 183 11.90 -0.58 19.21
N LEU A 184 11.42 -0.44 17.96
CA LEU A 184 12.14 0.32 16.95
C LEU A 184 12.28 1.78 17.41
N GLY A 185 13.46 2.36 17.19
CA GLY A 185 13.81 3.70 17.65
C GLY A 185 14.87 4.30 16.74
N PRO A 186 15.17 5.62 16.87
CA PRO A 186 16.04 6.32 15.92
C PRO A 186 17.43 5.71 15.77
N HIS A 187 18.01 5.20 16.86
CA HIS A 187 19.33 4.56 16.87
C HIS A 187 19.38 3.22 16.11
N HIS A 188 18.23 2.62 15.76
CA HIS A 188 18.17 1.39 14.97
C HIS A 188 18.18 1.64 13.46
N VAL A 189 17.85 2.86 13.01
CA VAL A 189 17.55 3.15 11.60
C VAL A 189 18.73 2.83 10.69
N GLU A 190 19.94 3.24 11.05
CA GLU A 190 21.15 2.99 10.25
C GLU A 190 21.46 1.49 10.13
N ALA A 191 21.32 0.74 11.23
CA ALA A 191 21.56 -0.70 11.23
C ALA A 191 20.51 -1.45 10.38
N CYS A 192 19.23 -1.07 10.46
CA CYS A 192 18.17 -1.61 9.62
C CYS A 192 18.43 -1.31 8.13
N ALA A 193 18.85 -0.08 7.79
CA ALA A 193 19.18 0.29 6.42
C ALA A 193 20.38 -0.52 5.88
N ALA A 194 21.44 -0.68 6.69
CA ALA A 194 22.59 -1.50 6.33
C ALA A 194 22.18 -2.96 6.08
N LEU A 195 21.29 -3.53 6.91
CA LEU A 195 20.76 -4.87 6.71
C LEU A 195 19.98 -4.99 5.39
N MET A 196 19.12 -4.01 5.06
CA MET A 196 18.40 -3.98 3.79
C MET A 196 19.35 -3.94 2.58
N HIS A 197 20.46 -3.19 2.68
CA HIS A 197 21.47 -3.15 1.62
C HIS A 197 22.17 -4.51 1.42
N VAL A 198 22.41 -5.26 2.50
CA VAL A 198 22.95 -6.63 2.40
C VAL A 198 21.95 -7.54 1.69
N TRP A 199 20.67 -7.47 2.07
CA TRP A 199 19.61 -8.27 1.45
C TRP A 199 19.43 -7.97 -0.04
N ARG A 200 19.50 -6.70 -0.46
CA ARG A 200 19.36 -6.31 -1.88
C ARG A 200 20.43 -6.87 -2.82
N ARG A 201 21.56 -7.33 -2.29
CA ARG A 201 22.69 -7.86 -3.10
C ARG A 201 22.66 -9.37 -3.27
N GLN A 202 21.73 -10.05 -2.62
CA GLN A 202 21.52 -11.50 -2.73
C GLN A 202 20.54 -11.79 -3.85
#